data_AF-F8Q2F2-F1
#
_entry.id   AF-F8Q2F2-F1
#
_cell.length_a   1.000
_cell.length_b   1.000
_cell.length_c   1.000
_cell.angle_alpha   90.00
_cell.angle_beta   90.00
_cell.angle_gamma   90.00
#
_symmetry.space_group_name_H-M   'P 1'
#
loop_
_entity.id
_entity.type
_entity.pdbx_description
1 polymer ?
#
loop_
_entity_poly.entity_id
_entity_poly.type
_entity_poly.pdbx_seq_one_letter_code
_entity_poly.pdbx_strand_id
1 'polypeptide(L)'
;QFSMSLSDFSELTELSSDEDIPLTQASAAKKRPTPKKTIREYQISHALRPPRTSQYTAKSLYDQTVDGSITLEPEYQRGIVWPESKQSGLIDSILRNYYIPPIIFGLC
;
A
#
# COMPACT_ATOMS: atom_id res chain seq x y z
N GLN A 1 -14.76 -16.60 35.54
CA GLN A 1 -14.30 -15.20 35.59
C GLN A 1 -12.83 -15.21 35.21
N PHE A 2 -12.52 -14.82 33.98
CA PHE A 2 -11.15 -14.83 33.45
C PHE A 2 -10.65 -13.38 33.49
N SER A 3 -9.83 -13.07 34.48
CA SER A 3 -9.14 -11.78 34.60
C SER A 3 -7.84 -11.89 33.82
N MET A 4 -7.69 -11.12 32.75
CA MET A 4 -6.42 -10.97 32.03
C MET A 4 -5.92 -9.56 32.33
N SER A 5 -4.99 -9.48 33.29
CA SER A 5 -4.30 -8.26 33.67
C SER A 5 -3.35 -7.82 32.55
N LEU A 6 -3.42 -6.56 32.12
CA LEU A 6 -2.59 -5.95 31.07
C LEU A 6 -1.12 -5.72 31.50
N SER A 7 -0.58 -6.60 32.34
CA SER A 7 0.75 -6.46 32.96
C SER A 7 1.88 -7.08 32.14
N ASP A 8 1.59 -7.64 30.97
CA ASP A 8 2.49 -8.52 30.21
C ASP A 8 3.30 -7.82 29.10
N PHE A 9 3.56 -6.50 29.22
CA PHE A 9 4.46 -5.79 28.29
C PHE A 9 5.65 -5.12 28.97
N SER A 10 5.86 -5.36 30.26
CA SER A 10 7.00 -4.79 30.99
C SER A 10 8.07 -5.85 31.24
N GLU A 11 8.51 -6.53 30.18
CA GLU A 11 9.62 -7.49 30.24
C GLU A 11 10.64 -7.18 29.15
N LEU A 12 11.40 -6.10 29.32
CA LEU A 12 12.70 -5.93 28.69
C LEU A 12 13.73 -5.53 29.75
N THR A 13 14.36 -6.58 30.28
CA THR A 13 15.77 -6.69 30.63
C THR A 13 16.42 -5.46 31.28
N GLU A 14 16.28 -5.36 32.60
CA GLU A 14 17.35 -4.82 33.44
C GLU A 14 18.54 -5.78 33.41
N LEU A 15 19.68 -5.32 32.88
CA LEU A 15 20.96 -5.99 33.07
C LEU A 15 21.94 -5.04 33.78
N SER A 16 21.86 -5.14 35.11
CA SER A 16 22.94 -5.23 36.10
C SER A 16 24.33 -4.70 35.75
N SER A 17 24.65 -3.57 36.37
CA SER A 17 25.75 -3.36 37.35
C SER A 17 27.11 -4.03 37.16
N ASP A 18 28.12 -3.16 37.00
CA ASP A 18 29.47 -3.17 37.57
C ASP A 18 30.14 -4.52 37.87
N GLU A 19 31.14 -4.87 37.05
CA GLU A 19 32.41 -5.44 37.54
C GLU A 19 33.58 -4.85 36.72
N ASP A 20 34.52 -4.22 37.43
CA ASP A 20 35.79 -3.68 36.92
C ASP A 20 36.83 -4.80 36.70
N ILE A 21 37.55 -4.76 35.59
CA ILE A 21 38.88 -5.38 35.48
C ILE A 21 39.84 -4.37 34.81
N PRO A 22 40.95 -3.99 35.47
CA PRO A 22 41.83 -2.91 35.03
C PRO A 22 42.92 -3.44 34.09
N LEU A 23 43.33 -2.64 33.10
CA LEU A 23 44.77 -2.41 32.86
C LEU A 23 45.03 -1.26 31.85
N THR A 24 46.03 -0.45 32.23
CA THR A 24 46.90 0.40 31.39
C THR A 24 46.46 1.83 31.02
N GLN A 25 46.82 2.74 31.92
CA GLN A 25 47.49 4.04 31.72
C GLN A 25 47.26 4.82 30.39
N ALA A 26 46.57 5.95 30.56
CA ALA A 26 46.83 7.28 30.00
C ALA A 26 47.22 7.43 28.51
N SER A 27 46.29 7.96 27.71
CA SER A 27 46.56 9.16 26.91
C SER A 27 45.25 9.88 26.55
N ALA A 28 45.21 11.20 26.81
CA ALA A 28 44.10 12.06 26.43
C ALA A 28 44.08 12.24 24.89
N ALA A 29 43.47 11.29 24.19
CA ALA A 29 43.20 11.42 22.77
C ALA A 29 41.86 12.16 22.58
N LYS A 30 41.93 13.39 22.04
CA LYS A 30 40.77 14.13 21.53
C LYS A 30 39.95 13.21 20.62
N LYS A 31 38.78 12.75 21.07
CA LYS A 31 37.84 11.99 20.25
C LYS A 31 37.41 12.88 19.08
N ARG A 32 37.88 12.57 17.88
CA ARG A 32 37.35 13.14 16.64
C ARG A 32 35.85 12.85 16.59
N PRO A 33 34.99 13.84 16.27
CA PRO A 33 33.56 13.59 16.16
C PRO A 33 33.34 12.52 15.08
N THR A 34 32.75 11.40 15.47
CA THR A 34 32.28 10.40 14.52
C THR A 34 31.20 11.05 13.66
N PRO A 35 31.28 10.95 12.32
CA PRO A 35 30.25 11.53 11.47
C PRO A 35 28.93 10.83 11.79
N LYS A 36 27.96 11.59 12.32
CA LYS A 36 26.58 11.13 12.45
C LYS A 36 26.13 10.74 11.04
N LYS A 37 25.99 9.44 10.76
CA LYS A 37 25.31 8.97 9.56
C LYS A 37 23.89 9.52 9.64
N THR A 38 23.62 10.61 8.92
CA THR A 38 22.27 11.09 8.66
C THR A 38 21.54 9.93 7.99
N ILE A 39 20.63 9.30 8.72
CA ILE A 39 19.70 8.33 8.14
C ILE A 39 18.95 9.13 7.08
N ARG A 40 19.21 8.81 5.81
CA ARG A 40 18.45 9.40 4.71
C ARG A 40 17.03 8.87 4.87
N GLU A 41 16.12 9.77 5.21
CA GLU A 41 14.70 9.48 5.28
C GLU A 41 14.26 8.88 3.94
N TYR A 42 13.60 7.74 3.99
CA TYR A 42 13.16 7.03 2.81
C TYR A 42 12.10 7.88 2.09
N GLN A 43 12.48 8.44 0.94
CA GLN A 43 11.54 9.14 0.07
C GLN A 43 11.10 8.19 -1.05
N ILE A 44 9.80 7.92 -1.11
CA ILE A 44 9.19 7.16 -2.21
C ILE A 44 9.35 8.01 -3.47
N SER A 45 10.26 7.61 -4.34
CA SER A 45 10.40 8.17 -5.67
C SER A 45 9.48 7.40 -6.64
N HIS A 46 8.97 8.07 -7.67
CA HIS A 46 8.09 7.48 -8.70
C HIS A 46 6.68 7.05 -8.25
N ALA A 47 6.06 7.75 -7.30
CA ALA A 47 4.65 7.54 -7.00
C ALA A 47 3.75 7.90 -8.21
N LEU A 48 2.76 7.06 -8.50
CA LEU A 48 1.77 7.33 -9.54
C LEU A 48 0.89 8.54 -9.19
N ARG A 49 0.30 9.16 -10.22
CA ARG A 49 -0.70 10.21 -10.02
C ARG A 49 -1.91 9.66 -9.23
N PRO A 50 -2.55 10.49 -8.39
CA PRO A 50 -3.75 10.07 -7.68
C PRO A 50 -4.85 9.66 -8.66
N PRO A 51 -5.68 8.66 -8.32
CA PRO A 51 -6.76 8.21 -9.19
C PRO A 51 -7.81 9.30 -9.37
N ARG A 52 -8.36 9.41 -10.59
CA ARG A 52 -9.43 10.37 -10.91
C ARG A 52 -10.76 9.64 -11.11
N THR A 53 -11.73 9.95 -10.26
CA THR A 53 -13.11 9.47 -10.42
C THR A 53 -13.90 10.42 -11.32
N SER A 54 -14.57 9.89 -12.34
CA SER A 54 -15.44 10.66 -13.22
C SER A 54 -16.62 9.80 -13.66
N GLN A 55 -17.77 10.44 -13.89
CA GLN A 55 -19.00 9.79 -14.33
C GLN A 55 -19.09 9.86 -15.85
N TYR A 56 -19.25 8.71 -16.49
CA TYR A 56 -19.41 8.60 -17.95
C TYR A 56 -20.74 7.91 -18.28
N THR A 57 -21.32 8.28 -19.42
CA THR A 57 -22.48 7.57 -19.96
C THR A 57 -22.04 6.27 -20.64
N ALA A 58 -22.93 5.28 -20.68
CA ALA A 58 -22.65 4.01 -21.37
C ALA A 58 -22.28 4.23 -22.85
N LYS A 59 -22.90 5.20 -23.52
CA LYS A 59 -22.54 5.60 -24.89
C LYS A 59 -21.10 6.09 -24.99
N SER A 60 -20.66 6.97 -24.09
CA SER A 60 -19.29 7.49 -24.12
C SER A 60 -18.26 6.38 -23.91
N LEU A 61 -18.55 5.41 -23.03
CA LEU A 61 -17.67 4.26 -22.82
C LEU A 61 -17.63 3.36 -24.06
N TYR A 62 -18.78 3.15 -24.72
CA TYR A 62 -18.84 2.40 -25.98
C TYR A 62 -18.04 3.07 -27.08
N ASP A 63 -18.22 4.38 -27.28
CA ASP A 63 -17.48 5.15 -28.29
C ASP A 63 -15.95 5.05 -28.03
N GLN A 64 -15.53 5.19 -26.78
CA GLN A 64 -14.12 5.02 -26.34
C GLN A 64 -13.58 3.60 -26.56
N THR A 65 -14.44 2.60 -26.44
CA THR A 65 -14.09 1.21 -26.74
C THR A 65 -13.82 1.02 -28.22
N VAL A 66 -14.68 1.59 -29.07
CA VAL A 66 -14.58 1.48 -30.53
C VAL A 66 -13.39 2.29 -31.06
N ASP A 67 -13.12 3.46 -30.49
CA ASP A 67 -11.98 4.31 -30.82
C ASP A 67 -10.63 3.70 -30.37
N GLY A 68 -10.67 2.65 -29.54
CA GLY A 68 -9.47 2.01 -28.98
C GLY A 68 -8.78 2.86 -27.92
N SER A 69 -9.44 3.88 -27.37
CA SER A 69 -8.89 4.71 -26.31
C SER A 69 -8.82 3.98 -24.97
N ILE A 70 -9.61 2.91 -24.80
CA ILE A 70 -9.58 2.04 -23.62
C ILE A 70 -9.07 0.64 -23.98
N THR A 71 -8.15 0.14 -23.17
CA THR A 71 -7.64 -1.23 -23.31
C THR A 71 -8.54 -2.19 -22.56
N LEU A 72 -9.25 -3.06 -23.27
CA LEU A 72 -10.12 -4.10 -22.69
C LEU A 72 -9.35 -5.33 -22.18
N GLU A 73 -8.19 -5.62 -22.77
CA GLU A 73 -7.40 -6.82 -22.48
C GLU A 73 -5.97 -6.47 -22.03
N PRO A 74 -5.79 -5.79 -20.88
CA PRO A 74 -4.46 -5.54 -20.35
C PRO A 74 -3.86 -6.81 -19.72
N GLU A 75 -2.54 -6.91 -19.67
CA GLU A 75 -1.80 -8.09 -19.17
C GLU A 75 -2.16 -8.48 -17.72
N TYR A 76 -2.48 -7.49 -16.88
CA TYR A 76 -2.91 -7.71 -15.50
C TYR A 76 -4.36 -8.19 -15.36
N GLN A 77 -5.13 -8.26 -16.45
CA GLN A 77 -6.52 -8.68 -16.42
C GLN A 77 -6.62 -10.20 -16.40
N ARG A 78 -7.33 -10.73 -15.41
CA ARG A 78 -7.76 -12.13 -15.44
C ARG A 78 -8.77 -12.28 -16.59
N GLY A 79 -8.60 -13.31 -17.43
CA GLY A 79 -9.51 -13.59 -18.55
C GLY A 79 -10.98 -13.71 -18.14
N ILE A 80 -11.87 -13.99 -19.09
CA ILE A 80 -13.32 -13.98 -18.86
C ILE A 80 -13.71 -14.97 -17.75
N VAL A 81 -14.05 -14.44 -16.55
CA VAL A 81 -14.47 -15.24 -15.38
C VAL A 81 -15.96 -15.16 -15.08
N TRP A 82 -16.73 -14.41 -15.87
CA TRP A 82 -18.16 -14.21 -15.66
C TRP A 82 -18.96 -15.16 -16.55
N PRO A 83 -19.72 -16.11 -15.97
CA PRO A 83 -20.64 -16.94 -16.74
C PRO A 83 -21.81 -16.10 -17.28
N GLU A 84 -22.45 -16.59 -18.34
CA GLU A 84 -23.54 -15.91 -19.05
C GLU A 84 -24.64 -15.39 -18.10
N SER A 85 -25.05 -16.17 -17.11
CA SER A 85 -26.07 -15.75 -16.14
C SER A 85 -25.69 -14.48 -15.36
N LYS A 86 -24.41 -14.30 -15.04
CA LYS A 86 -23.92 -13.08 -14.37
C LYS A 86 -23.86 -11.89 -15.34
N GLN A 87 -23.56 -12.15 -16.61
CA GLN A 87 -23.58 -11.12 -17.65
C GLN A 87 -25.00 -10.59 -17.87
N SER A 88 -26.00 -11.47 -17.97
CA SER A 88 -27.41 -11.06 -18.07
C SER A 88 -27.89 -10.31 -16.81
N GLY A 89 -27.46 -10.74 -15.62
CA GLY A 89 -27.78 -10.05 -14.36
C GLY A 89 -27.21 -8.63 -14.26
N LEU A 90 -26.07 -8.37 -14.90
CA LEU A 90 -25.50 -7.03 -14.98
C LEU A 90 -26.37 -6.12 -15.86
N ILE A 91 -26.86 -6.63 -17.00
CA ILE A 91 -27.76 -5.89 -17.89
C ILE A 91 -29.06 -5.54 -17.15
N ASP A 92 -29.64 -6.50 -16.44
CA ASP A 92 -30.85 -6.26 -15.63
C ASP A 92 -30.62 -5.19 -14.54
N SER A 93 -29.43 -5.17 -13.95
CA SER A 93 -29.04 -4.14 -12.98
C SER A 93 -29.00 -2.73 -13.56
N ILE A 94 -28.49 -2.59 -14.79
CA ILE A 94 -28.48 -1.31 -15.51
C ILE A 94 -29.91 -0.86 -15.81
N LEU A 95 -30.76 -1.76 -16.33
CA LEU A 95 -32.14 -1.42 -16.71
C LEU A 95 -33.02 -1.05 -15.51
N ARG A 96 -32.72 -1.61 -14.33
CA ARG A 96 -33.43 -1.30 -13.08
C ARG A 96 -32.86 -0.11 -12.31
N ASN A 97 -31.84 0.56 -12.84
CA ASN A 97 -31.14 1.67 -12.17
C ASN A 97 -30.58 1.27 -10.79
N TYR A 98 -30.10 0.03 -10.64
CA TYR A 98 -29.35 -0.33 -9.45
C TYR A 98 -27.99 0.36 -9.43
N TYR A 99 -27.47 0.56 -8.23
CA TYR A 99 -26.12 1.11 -8.06
C TYR A 99 -25.08 0.15 -8.64
N ILE A 100 -24.21 0.68 -9.50
CA ILE A 100 -23.11 -0.05 -10.10
C ILE A 100 -21.81 0.51 -9.50
N PRO A 101 -20.92 -0.34 -8.96
CA PRO A 101 -19.66 0.12 -8.43
C PRO A 101 -18.79 0.76 -9.52
N PRO A 102 -17.93 1.73 -9.17
CA PRO A 102 -17.05 2.37 -10.13
C PRO A 102 -16.03 1.38 -10.70
N ILE A 103 -15.78 1.51 -12.01
CA ILE A 103 -14.77 0.74 -12.74
C ILE A 103 -13.46 1.52 -12.81
N ILE A 104 -12.34 0.80 -12.77
CA ILE A 104 -11.00 1.37 -12.79
C ILE A 104 -10.40 1.14 -14.17
N PHE A 105 -9.90 2.21 -14.78
CA PHE A 105 -9.15 2.16 -16.03
C PHE A 105 -7.69 2.50 -15.77
N GLY A 106 -6.79 1.68 -16.32
CA GLY A 106 -5.37 2.02 -16.42
C GLY A 106 -5.19 3.01 -17.56
N LEU A 107 -4.91 4.27 -17.23
CA LEU A 107 -4.55 5.29 -18.22
C LEU A 107 -3.04 5.24 -18.42
N CYS A 108 -2.60 5.08 -19.66
CA CYS A 108 -1.20 5.14 -20.07
C CYS A 108 -0.61 6.55 -19.86
#